data_AF-A0A7J2UTB0-F1
#
_entry.id   AF-A0A7J2UTB0-F1
#
_cell.length_a   1.000
_cell.length_b   1.000
_cell.length_c   1.000
_cell.angle_alpha   90.00
_cell.angle_beta   90.00
_cell.angle_gamma   90.00
#
_symmetry.space_group_name_H-M   'P 1'
#
loop_
_entity.id
_entity.type
_entity.pdbx_description
1 polymer ?
#
loop_
_entity_poly.entity_id
_entity_poly.type
_entity_poly.pdbx_seq_one_letter_code
_entity_poly.pdbx_strand_id
1 'polypeptide(L)'
;MATGGVPLPTAVAGGLLSIGDAHGGAIEQCARMLEQYVREGALFGLPPHINAKHVVRKKRDEKQRILGFGHRVHTNDPRTERLVQLAKKLDIAGPHLELALHIQEELSISLEREMPLNVDGAVAAIMMDMGFPWTLGKGFFLIGRAAGLTAQVHEEMVREKPMRPMFSADHDYDGPDERDLPRDFGK
;
A
#
# COMPACT_ATOMS: atom_id res chain seq x y z
N MET A 1 9.62 -10.04 -16.69
CA MET A 1 10.21 -11.37 -16.40
C MET A 1 9.61 -12.46 -17.25
N ALA A 2 8.28 -12.66 -17.27
CA ALA A 2 7.63 -13.71 -18.07
C ALA A 2 8.00 -13.65 -19.57
N THR A 3 7.97 -12.48 -20.20
CA THR A 3 8.46 -12.28 -21.59
C THR A 3 9.90 -12.78 -21.80
N GLY A 4 10.76 -12.71 -20.79
CA GLY A 4 12.14 -13.21 -20.86
C GLY A 4 12.28 -14.74 -20.83
N GLY A 5 11.17 -15.49 -20.82
CA GLY A 5 11.16 -16.95 -20.89
C GLY A 5 11.50 -17.66 -19.57
N VAL A 6 11.49 -16.96 -18.43
CA VAL A 6 11.73 -17.58 -17.12
C VAL A 6 10.52 -18.42 -16.68
N PRO A 7 10.72 -19.46 -15.85
CA PRO A 7 9.61 -20.24 -15.31
C PRO A 7 8.60 -19.39 -14.52
N LEU A 8 7.34 -19.82 -14.52
CA LEU A 8 6.24 -19.17 -13.80
C LEU A 8 6.59 -18.76 -12.36
N PRO A 9 7.13 -19.63 -11.48
CA PRO A 9 7.43 -19.24 -10.10
C PRO A 9 8.48 -18.12 -10.02
N THR A 10 9.45 -18.10 -10.94
CA THR A 10 10.48 -17.06 -11.00
C THR A 10 9.87 -15.70 -11.39
N ALA A 11 8.99 -15.68 -12.39
CA ALA A 11 8.34 -14.44 -12.79
C ALA A 11 7.38 -13.91 -11.71
N VAL A 12 6.65 -14.78 -11.01
CA VAL A 12 5.81 -14.40 -9.87
C VAL A 12 6.67 -13.85 -8.73
N ALA A 13 7.78 -14.51 -8.40
CA ALA A 13 8.71 -14.04 -7.38
C ALA A 13 9.26 -12.65 -7.71
N GLY A 14 9.67 -12.40 -8.95
CA GLY A 14 10.10 -11.07 -9.39
C GLY A 14 9.00 -10.01 -9.27
N GLY A 15 7.75 -10.37 -9.56
CA GLY A 15 6.60 -9.50 -9.33
C GLY A 15 6.42 -9.17 -7.84
N LEU A 16 6.54 -10.17 -6.97
CA LEU A 16 6.44 -9.98 -5.51
C LEU A 16 7.59 -9.15 -4.95
N LEU A 17 8.82 -9.32 -5.45
CA LEU A 17 9.98 -8.53 -5.04
C LEU A 17 9.87 -7.05 -5.42
N SER A 18 9.00 -6.69 -6.36
CA SER A 18 8.74 -5.28 -6.69
C SER A 18 7.81 -4.57 -5.67
N ILE A 19 7.20 -5.34 -4.76
CA ILE A 19 6.35 -4.81 -3.69
C ILE A 19 7.25 -4.40 -2.52
N GLY A 20 7.22 -3.11 -2.19
CA GLY A 20 8.08 -2.48 -1.19
C GLY A 20 7.36 -1.31 -0.50
N ASP A 21 8.11 -0.42 0.15
CA ASP A 21 7.48 0.64 0.96
C ASP A 21 6.61 1.60 0.14
N ALA A 22 7.01 1.90 -1.10
CA ALA A 22 6.25 2.74 -2.02
C ALA A 22 5.07 2.01 -2.69
N HIS A 23 5.09 0.66 -2.72
CA HIS A 23 4.10 -0.17 -3.41
C HIS A 23 3.69 -1.33 -2.50
N GLY A 24 2.60 -1.16 -1.74
CA GLY A 24 2.08 -2.15 -0.77
C GLY A 24 2.53 -1.93 0.68
N GLY A 25 3.45 -0.99 0.94
CA GLY A 25 3.89 -0.64 2.30
C GLY A 25 2.92 0.23 3.11
N ALA A 26 1.83 0.72 2.50
CA ALA A 26 0.87 1.59 3.17
C ALA A 26 0.08 0.87 4.28
N ILE A 27 -0.18 -0.43 4.13
CA ILE A 27 -0.93 -1.24 5.11
C ILE A 27 -0.19 -1.29 6.45
N GLU A 28 1.10 -1.64 6.42
CA GLU A 28 1.93 -1.78 7.63
C GLU A 28 2.06 -0.44 8.38
N GLN A 29 2.29 0.65 7.64
CA GLN A 29 2.39 1.99 8.23
C GLN A 29 1.06 2.48 8.81
N CYS A 30 -0.05 2.22 8.12
CA CYS A 30 -1.39 2.54 8.61
C CYS A 30 -1.73 1.72 9.86
N ALA A 31 -1.49 0.41 9.84
CA ALA A 31 -1.72 -0.50 10.96
C ALA A 31 -0.93 -0.09 12.21
N ARG A 32 0.37 0.23 12.04
CA ARG A 32 1.22 0.71 13.12
C ARG A 32 0.71 2.02 13.73
N MET A 33 0.27 2.96 12.88
CA MET A 33 -0.31 4.22 13.33
C MET A 33 -1.60 3.99 14.12
N LEU A 34 -2.52 3.17 13.60
CA LEU A 34 -3.79 2.86 14.27
C LEU A 34 -3.54 2.19 15.63
N GLU A 35 -2.68 1.18 15.70
CA GLU A 35 -2.31 0.51 16.96
C GLU A 35 -1.77 1.50 18.00
N GLN A 36 -0.86 2.39 17.58
CA GLN A 36 -0.30 3.41 18.46
C GLN A 36 -1.40 4.30 19.04
N TYR A 37 -2.25 4.88 18.18
CA TYR A 37 -3.25 5.84 18.65
C TYR A 37 -4.42 5.17 19.37
N VAL A 38 -4.80 3.94 19.02
CA VAL A 38 -5.79 3.18 19.81
C VAL A 38 -5.27 2.97 21.24
N ARG A 39 -4.01 2.57 21.41
CA ARG A 39 -3.41 2.42 22.75
C ARG A 39 -3.32 3.73 23.51
N GLU A 40 -2.83 4.79 22.88
CA GLU A 40 -2.75 6.12 23.49
C GLU A 40 -4.14 6.63 23.90
N GLY A 41 -5.13 6.49 23.02
CA GLY A 41 -6.52 6.87 23.29
C GLY A 41 -7.11 6.11 24.48
N ALA A 42 -6.88 4.80 24.56
CA ALA A 42 -7.32 3.98 25.69
C ALA A 42 -6.65 4.41 27.01
N LEU A 43 -5.35 4.71 26.99
CA LEU A 43 -4.59 5.16 28.17
C LEU A 43 -5.16 6.47 28.75
N PHE A 44 -5.58 7.39 27.88
CA PHE A 44 -6.12 8.69 28.28
C PHE A 44 -7.66 8.73 28.38
N GLY A 45 -8.35 7.61 28.12
CA GLY A 45 -9.81 7.56 28.10
C GLY A 45 -10.43 8.45 27.02
N LEU A 46 -9.72 8.68 25.91
CA LEU A 46 -10.17 9.55 24.83
C LEU A 46 -11.19 8.82 23.95
N PRO A 47 -12.37 9.43 23.69
CA PRO A 47 -13.29 8.92 22.69
C PRO A 47 -12.62 8.84 21.29
N PRO A 48 -12.95 7.85 20.45
CA PRO A 48 -12.33 7.67 19.13
C PRO A 48 -12.36 8.91 18.23
N HIS A 49 -13.47 9.65 18.22
CA HIS A 49 -13.60 10.89 17.45
C HIS A 49 -12.68 12.04 17.93
N ILE A 50 -12.42 12.14 19.24
CA ILE A 50 -11.46 13.12 19.79
C ILE A 50 -10.04 12.70 19.45
N ASN A 51 -9.76 11.40 19.55
CA ASN A 51 -8.46 10.85 19.20
C ASN A 51 -8.15 11.07 17.71
N ALA A 52 -9.11 10.81 16.82
CA ALA A 52 -8.98 11.08 15.38
C ALA A 52 -8.61 12.55 15.09
N LYS A 53 -9.26 13.51 15.76
CA LYS A 53 -8.89 14.95 15.67
C LYS A 53 -7.45 15.21 16.05
N HIS A 54 -6.98 14.57 17.13
CA HIS A 54 -5.59 14.67 17.54
C HIS A 54 -4.63 14.11 16.47
N VAL A 55 -4.92 12.91 15.93
CA VAL A 55 -4.11 12.28 14.87
C VAL A 55 -4.00 13.19 13.65
N VAL A 56 -5.14 13.66 13.13
CA VAL A 56 -5.18 14.49 11.92
C VAL A 56 -4.43 15.79 12.14
N ARG A 57 -4.70 16.49 13.25
CA ARG A 57 -4.01 17.74 13.57
C ARG A 57 -2.51 17.56 13.64
N LYS A 58 -2.03 16.56 14.41
CA LYS A 58 -0.61 16.28 14.57
C LYS A 58 0.07 15.98 13.24
N LYS A 59 -0.55 15.15 12.39
CA LYS A 59 0.02 14.83 11.07
C LYS A 59 0.06 16.02 10.13
N ARG A 60 -0.92 16.92 10.20
CA ARG A 60 -0.91 18.17 9.44
C ARG A 60 0.18 19.13 9.92
N ASP A 61 0.33 19.29 11.23
CA ASP A 61 1.38 20.12 11.83
C ASP A 61 2.79 19.62 11.43
N GLU A 62 2.95 18.29 11.35
CA GLU A 62 4.17 17.63 10.86
C GLU A 62 4.34 17.66 9.32
N LYS A 63 3.35 18.19 8.57
CA LYS A 63 3.27 18.14 7.09
C LYS A 63 3.40 16.72 6.52
N GLN A 64 2.95 15.72 7.27
CA GLN A 64 2.99 14.31 6.88
C GLN A 64 1.67 13.87 6.27
N ARG A 65 1.74 13.02 5.24
CA ARG A 65 0.56 12.33 4.70
C ARG A 65 0.16 11.19 5.62
N ILE A 66 -1.14 10.95 5.75
CA ILE A 66 -1.68 9.80 6.47
C ILE A 66 -1.90 8.66 5.45
N LEU A 67 -1.06 7.63 5.52
CA LEU A 67 -1.18 6.46 4.65
C LEU A 67 -2.41 5.63 5.00
N GLY A 68 -3.01 5.00 3.99
CA GLY A 68 -4.33 4.33 4.11
C GLY A 68 -5.52 5.24 3.77
N PHE A 69 -5.29 6.53 3.50
CA PHE A 69 -6.33 7.50 3.17
C PHE A 69 -6.07 8.19 1.83
N GLY A 70 -7.16 8.46 1.12
CA GLY A 70 -7.15 9.02 -0.22
C GLY A 70 -6.91 7.98 -1.32
N HIS A 71 -7.38 8.29 -2.52
CA HIS A 71 -7.19 7.49 -3.72
C HIS A 71 -6.97 8.40 -4.94
N ARG A 72 -6.16 7.97 -5.91
CA ARG A 72 -5.90 8.79 -7.13
C ARG A 72 -7.11 8.89 -8.06
N VAL A 73 -7.96 7.86 -8.06
CA VAL A 73 -9.05 7.68 -9.04
C VAL A 73 -10.43 7.67 -8.40
N HIS A 74 -10.53 7.33 -7.11
CA HIS A 74 -11.81 7.02 -6.47
C HIS A 74 -12.08 8.03 -5.38
N THR A 75 -13.23 8.69 -5.46
CA THR A 75 -13.81 9.45 -4.35
C THR A 75 -14.36 8.51 -3.27
N ASN A 76 -14.80 7.31 -3.70
CA ASN A 76 -15.25 6.23 -2.84
C ASN A 76 -14.71 4.88 -3.35
N ASP A 77 -14.00 4.13 -2.50
CA ASP A 77 -13.39 2.85 -2.86
C ASP A 77 -14.36 1.69 -2.54
N PRO A 78 -14.98 1.05 -3.56
CA PRO A 78 -15.99 0.00 -3.33
C PRO A 78 -15.43 -1.23 -2.60
N ARG A 79 -14.10 -1.42 -2.64
CA ARG A 79 -13.45 -2.52 -1.91
C ARG A 79 -13.47 -2.23 -0.41
N THR A 80 -13.17 -0.99 -0.02
CA THR A 80 -13.24 -0.53 1.36
C THR A 80 -14.65 -0.68 1.89
N GLU A 81 -15.67 -0.19 1.17
CA GLU A 81 -17.06 -0.30 1.60
C GLU A 81 -17.45 -1.75 1.88
N ARG A 82 -17.10 -2.64 0.94
CA ARG A 82 -17.43 -4.06 1.07
C ARG A 82 -16.73 -4.70 2.27
N LEU A 83 -15.45 -4.38 2.50
CA LEU A 83 -14.67 -4.89 3.63
C LEU A 83 -15.23 -4.40 4.97
N VAL A 84 -15.59 -3.11 5.08
CA VAL A 84 -16.20 -2.53 6.29
C VAL A 84 -17.54 -3.20 6.59
N GLN A 85 -18.39 -3.40 5.58
CA GLN A 85 -19.66 -4.10 5.74
C GLN A 85 -19.47 -5.54 6.23
N LEU A 86 -18.48 -6.26 5.68
CA LEU A 86 -18.16 -7.62 6.11
C LEU A 86 -17.62 -7.65 7.54
N ALA A 87 -16.71 -6.74 7.90
CA ALA A 87 -16.18 -6.65 9.26
C ALA A 87 -17.29 -6.40 10.28
N LYS A 88 -18.23 -5.49 10.00
CA LYS A 88 -19.41 -5.26 10.85
C LYS A 88 -20.33 -6.48 10.91
N LYS A 89 -20.60 -7.13 9.77
CA LYS A 89 -21.48 -8.31 9.71
C LYS A 89 -20.89 -9.50 10.49
N LEU A 90 -19.58 -9.65 10.49
CA LEU A 90 -18.86 -10.76 11.12
C LEU A 90 -18.42 -10.46 12.56
N ASP A 91 -18.83 -9.32 13.12
CA ASP A 91 -18.44 -8.88 14.47
C ASP A 91 -16.91 -8.76 14.67
N ILE A 92 -16.22 -8.34 13.61
CA ILE A 92 -14.77 -8.09 13.61
C ILE A 92 -14.46 -6.60 13.77
N ALA A 93 -15.41 -5.73 13.41
CA ALA A 93 -15.21 -4.29 13.52
C ALA A 93 -14.93 -3.88 14.98
N GLY A 94 -13.75 -3.31 15.22
CA GLY A 94 -13.27 -2.95 16.54
C GLY A 94 -12.68 -1.54 16.59
N PRO A 95 -11.85 -1.25 17.61
CA PRO A 95 -11.35 0.10 17.87
C PRO A 95 -10.46 0.65 16.76
N HIS A 96 -9.76 -0.20 16.00
CA HIS A 96 -8.91 0.27 14.89
C HIS A 96 -9.75 0.72 13.70
N LEU A 97 -10.79 -0.06 13.34
CA LEU A 97 -11.70 0.33 12.28
C LEU A 97 -12.52 1.56 12.64
N GLU A 98 -12.98 1.66 13.89
CA GLU A 98 -13.68 2.84 14.38
C GLU A 98 -12.80 4.10 14.30
N LEU A 99 -11.55 4.01 14.78
CA LEU A 99 -10.60 5.12 14.68
C LEU A 99 -10.30 5.49 13.22
N ALA A 100 -10.10 4.51 12.35
CA ALA A 100 -9.84 4.75 10.93
C ALA A 100 -11.00 5.51 10.25
N LEU A 101 -12.25 5.15 10.54
CA LEU A 101 -13.43 5.83 10.00
C LEU A 101 -13.53 7.28 10.50
N HIS A 102 -13.26 7.55 11.78
CA HIS A 102 -13.23 8.93 12.28
C HIS A 102 -12.05 9.74 11.73
N ILE A 103 -10.89 9.12 11.48
CA ILE A 103 -9.78 9.79 10.79
C ILE A 103 -10.18 10.16 9.37
N GLN A 104 -10.92 9.30 8.65
CA GLN A 104 -11.45 9.60 7.32
C GLN A 104 -12.34 10.84 7.33
N GLU A 105 -13.29 10.90 8.26
CA GLU A 105 -14.21 12.03 8.43
C GLU A 105 -13.44 13.33 8.70
N GLU A 106 -12.56 13.32 9.70
CA GLU A 106 -11.80 14.49 10.10
C GLU A 106 -10.80 14.95 9.02
N LEU A 107 -10.14 14.03 8.32
CA LEU A 107 -9.28 14.37 7.17
C LEU A 107 -10.08 15.07 6.07
N SER A 108 -11.30 14.60 5.81
CA SER A 108 -12.13 15.17 4.75
C SER A 108 -12.58 16.58 5.09
N ILE A 109 -12.96 16.81 6.36
CA ILE A 109 -13.28 18.13 6.90
C ILE A 109 -12.06 19.04 6.84
N SER A 110 -10.92 18.60 7.37
CA SER A 110 -9.73 19.43 7.52
C SER A 110 -9.05 19.79 6.19
N LEU A 111 -9.26 19.01 5.13
CA LEU A 111 -8.72 19.28 3.79
C LEU A 111 -9.76 19.85 2.83
N GLU A 112 -11.00 20.06 3.28
CA GLU A 112 -12.12 20.55 2.47
C GLU A 112 -12.29 19.74 1.16
N ARG A 113 -12.04 18.44 1.22
CA ARG A 113 -12.17 17.51 0.10
C ARG A 113 -12.34 16.09 0.59
N GLU A 114 -12.95 15.23 -0.21
CA GLU A 114 -13.12 13.83 0.14
C GLU A 114 -11.77 13.10 0.25
N MET A 115 -11.58 12.43 1.39
CA MET A 115 -10.38 11.65 1.70
C MET A 115 -10.77 10.24 2.13
N PRO A 116 -11.24 9.38 1.21
CA PRO A 116 -11.76 8.06 1.56
C PRO A 116 -10.70 7.18 2.23
N LEU A 117 -11.13 6.32 3.16
CA LEU A 117 -10.31 5.18 3.58
C LEU A 117 -10.14 4.27 2.37
N ASN A 118 -8.90 4.08 1.93
CA ASN A 118 -8.63 3.20 0.79
C ASN A 118 -8.52 1.75 1.25
N VAL A 119 -8.45 0.82 0.29
CA VAL A 119 -8.39 -0.61 0.60
C VAL A 119 -7.22 -0.98 1.53
N ASP A 120 -6.07 -0.31 1.43
CA ASP A 120 -4.91 -0.58 2.28
C ASP A 120 -5.21 -0.18 3.74
N GLY A 121 -5.86 0.97 3.94
CA GLY A 121 -6.31 1.42 5.26
C GLY A 121 -7.39 0.52 5.85
N ALA A 122 -8.35 0.06 5.05
CA ALA A 122 -9.37 -0.88 5.50
C ALA A 122 -8.78 -2.23 5.92
N VAL A 123 -7.88 -2.79 5.10
CA VAL A 123 -7.16 -4.04 5.44
C VAL A 123 -6.33 -3.84 6.70
N ALA A 124 -5.62 -2.73 6.84
CA ALA A 124 -4.84 -2.42 8.04
C ALA A 124 -5.71 -2.41 9.30
N ALA A 125 -6.81 -1.67 9.28
CA ALA A 125 -7.70 -1.55 10.43
C ALA A 125 -8.35 -2.90 10.82
N ILE A 126 -8.89 -3.63 9.84
CA ILE A 126 -9.55 -4.92 10.08
C ILE A 126 -8.54 -5.97 10.57
N MET A 127 -7.34 -6.00 9.99
CA MET A 127 -6.27 -6.90 10.43
C MET A 127 -5.89 -6.65 11.90
N MET A 128 -5.80 -5.38 12.30
CA MET A 128 -5.51 -5.02 13.69
C MET A 128 -6.65 -5.40 14.63
N ASP A 129 -7.91 -5.21 14.23
CA ASP A 129 -9.07 -5.63 15.01
C ASP A 129 -9.18 -7.16 15.14
N MET A 130 -8.68 -7.92 14.16
CA MET A 130 -8.51 -9.37 14.25
C MET A 130 -7.36 -9.80 15.18
N GLY A 131 -6.56 -8.88 15.71
CA GLY A 131 -5.45 -9.15 16.63
C GLY A 131 -4.12 -9.54 15.95
N PHE A 132 -3.97 -9.33 14.65
CA PHE A 132 -2.68 -9.54 13.99
C PHE A 132 -1.71 -8.39 14.28
N PRO A 133 -0.40 -8.67 14.40
CA PRO A 133 0.60 -7.61 14.54
C PRO A 133 0.72 -6.79 13.25
N TRP A 134 0.95 -5.48 13.41
CA TRP A 134 1.07 -4.54 12.28
C TRP A 134 2.17 -4.92 11.28
N THR A 135 3.22 -5.62 11.73
CA THR A 135 4.34 -6.12 10.89
C THR A 135 3.91 -7.11 9.81
N LEU A 136 2.71 -7.70 9.92
CA LEU A 136 2.16 -8.60 8.89
C LEU A 136 1.41 -7.87 7.78
N GLY A 137 1.27 -6.54 7.83
CA GLY A 137 0.48 -5.78 6.86
C GLY A 137 0.85 -6.06 5.40
N LYS A 138 2.16 -6.10 5.08
CA LYS A 138 2.65 -6.47 3.74
C LYS A 138 2.30 -7.91 3.37
N GLY A 139 2.28 -8.83 4.33
CA GLY A 139 1.94 -10.24 4.12
C GLY A 139 0.54 -10.42 3.54
N PHE A 140 -0.46 -9.72 4.07
CA PHE A 140 -1.83 -9.76 3.53
C PHE A 140 -1.90 -9.33 2.07
N PHE A 141 -1.18 -8.26 1.72
CA PHE A 141 -1.10 -7.79 0.34
C PHE A 141 -0.40 -8.79 -0.57
N LEU A 142 0.73 -9.35 -0.14
CA LEU A 142 1.52 -10.32 -0.90
C LEU A 142 0.71 -11.58 -1.21
N ILE A 143 0.01 -12.13 -0.22
CA ILE A 143 -0.82 -13.34 -0.38
C ILE A 143 -1.92 -13.08 -1.42
N GLY A 144 -2.66 -11.98 -1.28
CA GLY A 144 -3.72 -11.64 -2.23
C GLY A 144 -3.17 -11.34 -3.64
N ARG A 145 -2.03 -10.66 -3.73
CA ARG A 145 -1.43 -10.25 -5.00
C ARG A 145 -0.81 -11.42 -5.77
N ALA A 146 -0.35 -12.47 -5.09
CA ALA A 146 0.26 -13.64 -5.72
C ALA A 146 -0.68 -14.30 -6.74
N ALA A 147 -1.99 -14.36 -6.47
CA ALA A 147 -2.97 -14.90 -7.40
C ALA A 147 -3.05 -14.09 -8.70
N GLY A 148 -3.12 -12.76 -8.59
CA GLY A 148 -3.16 -11.86 -9.74
C GLY A 148 -1.87 -11.90 -10.56
N LEU A 149 -0.70 -11.92 -9.89
CA LEU A 149 0.59 -12.07 -10.56
C LEU A 149 0.69 -13.41 -11.30
N THR A 150 0.20 -14.50 -10.69
CA THR A 150 0.18 -15.82 -11.33
C THR A 150 -0.65 -15.79 -12.61
N ALA A 151 -1.83 -15.16 -12.56
CA ALA A 151 -2.68 -15.01 -13.75
C ALA A 151 -2.00 -14.19 -14.84
N GLN A 152 -1.40 -13.04 -14.49
CA GLN A 152 -0.70 -12.17 -15.45
C GLN A 152 0.53 -12.85 -16.08
N VAL A 153 1.31 -13.56 -15.27
CA VAL A 153 2.48 -14.31 -15.75
C VAL A 153 2.02 -15.43 -16.70
N HIS A 154 0.99 -16.18 -16.33
CA HIS A 154 0.46 -17.23 -17.19
C HIS A 154 -0.09 -16.67 -18.51
N GLU A 155 -0.84 -15.57 -18.46
CA GLU A 155 -1.38 -14.88 -19.63
C GLU A 155 -0.26 -14.48 -20.60
N GLU A 156 0.80 -13.83 -20.10
CA GLU A 156 1.97 -13.47 -20.91
C GLU A 156 2.64 -14.70 -21.53
N MET A 157 2.79 -15.79 -20.77
CA MET A 157 3.45 -17.01 -21.27
C MET A 157 2.69 -17.72 -22.39
N VAL A 158 1.36 -17.65 -22.40
CA VAL A 158 0.53 -18.41 -23.36
C VAL A 158 0.01 -17.58 -24.53
N ARG A 159 -0.07 -16.25 -24.38
CA ARG A 159 -0.61 -15.36 -25.41
C ARG A 159 0.45 -14.60 -26.19
N GLU A 160 1.63 -14.40 -25.60
CA GLU A 160 2.65 -13.54 -26.16
C GLU A 160 3.88 -14.32 -26.62
N LYS A 161 4.64 -13.70 -27.54
CA LYS A 161 5.92 -14.26 -27.98
C LYS A 161 7.01 -13.98 -26.93
N PRO A 162 7.87 -14.97 -26.62
CA PRO A 162 9.06 -14.74 -25.81
C PRO A 162 9.92 -13.61 -26.40
N MET A 163 10.55 -12.84 -25.52
CA MET A 163 11.40 -11.69 -25.83
C MET A 163 10.70 -10.57 -26.62
N ARG A 164 9.36 -10.46 -26.52
CA ARG A 164 8.67 -9.34 -27.16
C ARG A 164 9.15 -7.99 -26.57
N PRO A 165 9.32 -6.96 -27.40
CA PRO A 165 9.54 -5.60 -26.91
C PRO A 165 8.37 -5.18 -26.02
N MET A 166 8.63 -4.77 -24.78
CA MET A 166 7.58 -4.26 -23.88
C MET A 166 7.54 -2.73 -23.83
N PHE A 167 8.68 -2.07 -24.03
CA PHE A 167 8.80 -0.62 -23.97
C PHE A 167 9.77 -0.14 -25.04
N SER A 168 9.35 0.82 -25.85
CA SER A 168 10.24 1.74 -26.54
C SER A 168 10.33 2.97 -25.65
N ALA A 169 11.19 2.92 -24.63
CA ALA A 169 11.47 4.10 -23.84
C ALA A 169 12.62 4.85 -24.52
N ASP A 170 12.35 6.09 -24.92
CA ASP A 170 13.41 7.03 -25.25
C ASP A 170 14.16 7.31 -23.94
N HIS A 171 15.37 6.77 -23.83
CA HIS A 171 16.24 6.99 -22.70
C HIS A 171 17.24 8.07 -23.07
N ASP A 172 17.23 9.17 -22.33
CA ASP A 172 18.28 10.18 -22.41
C ASP A 172 19.48 9.70 -21.60
N TYR A 173 20.64 9.63 -22.25
CA TYR A 173 21.91 9.37 -21.59
C TYR A 173 22.44 10.67 -20.99
N ASP A 174 22.55 10.73 -19.67
CA ASP A 174 23.06 11.89 -18.91
C ASP A 174 24.46 11.66 -18.32
N GLY A 175 25.12 10.58 -18.75
CA GLY A 175 26.47 10.23 -18.32
C GLY A 175 27.58 10.97 -19.08
N PRO A 176 28.85 10.66 -18.78
CA PRO A 176 29.99 11.21 -19.52
C PRO A 176 29.96 10.80 -20.98
N ASP A 177 30.36 11.72 -21.88
CA ASP A 177 30.54 11.43 -23.29
C ASP A 177 31.53 10.28 -23.53
N GLU A 178 31.44 9.69 -24.71
CA GLU A 178 32.41 8.69 -25.18
C GLU A 178 33.84 9.23 -25.06
N ARG A 179 34.72 8.42 -24.47
CA ARG A 179 36.11 8.78 -24.19
C ARG A 179 37.04 7.58 -24.33
N ASP A 180 38.28 7.85 -24.72
CA ASP A 180 39.32 6.84 -24.86
C ASP A 180 39.72 6.22 -23.51
N LEU A 181 40.15 4.96 -23.55
CA LEU A 181 40.77 4.30 -22.40
C LEU A 181 42.14 4.91 -22.09
N PRO A 182 42.56 4.96 -20.81
CA PRO A 182 43.90 5.39 -20.43
C PRO A 182 45.00 4.53 -21.09
N ARG A 183 46.13 5.14 -21.44
CA ARG A 183 47.23 4.49 -22.20
C ARG A 183 47.95 3.37 -21.44
N ASP A 184 47.77 3.34 -20.13
CA ASP A 184 48.32 2.38 -19.17
C ASP A 184 47.30 1.32 -18.76
N PHE A 185 46.08 1.33 -19.31
CA PHE A 185 45.06 0.34 -19.01
C PHE A 185 45.51 -1.06 -19.46
N GLY A 186 45.84 -1.93 -18.49
CA GLY A 186 46.28 -3.32 -18.73
C GLY A 186 47.81 -3.54 -18.78
N LYS A 187 48.62 -2.55 -18.41
CA LYS A 187 50.04 -2.75 -18.05
C LYS A 187 50.20 -2.97 -16.56
#